data_AF-A0A3M1S0R4-F1
#
_entry.id   AF-A0A3M1S0R4-F1
#
_cell.length_a   1.000
_cell.length_b   1.000
_cell.length_c   1.000
_cell.angle_alpha   90.00
_cell.angle_beta   90.00
_cell.angle_gamma   90.00
#
_symmetry.space_group_name_H-M   'P 1'
#
loop_
_entity.id
_entity.type
_entity.pdbx_description
1 polymer ?
#
loop_
_entity_poly.entity_id
_entity_poly.type
_entity_poly.pdbx_seq_one_letter_code
_entity_poly.pdbx_strand_id
1 'polypeptide(L)'
;SEFNFTEPVESSEGVLGMFNPDLEFPGPGEEIISRKGKTLDRKEFERMLDEFYELRGWDVETGLQKKETLERLGLSDICEEVEKLGLIKS
;
A
#
# COMPACT_ATOMS: atom_id res chain seq x y z
N SER A 1 12.82 -3.00 -1.41
CA SER A 1 12.62 -3.84 -0.21
C SER A 1 12.23 -5.22 -0.67
N GLU A 2 12.90 -6.25 -0.16
CA GLU A 2 12.65 -7.68 -0.46
C GLU A 2 11.68 -8.33 0.54
N PHE A 3 11.42 -7.63 1.65
CA PHE A 3 10.59 -8.08 2.75
C PHE A 3 9.19 -8.50 2.26
N ASN A 4 8.74 -9.68 2.67
CA ASN A 4 7.47 -10.33 2.30
C ASN A 4 7.31 -10.77 0.84
N PHE A 5 8.22 -10.45 -0.07
CA PHE A 5 8.17 -10.92 -1.47
C PHE A 5 9.00 -12.18 -1.69
N THR A 6 10.18 -12.24 -1.09
CA THR A 6 11.10 -13.38 -1.16
C THR A 6 11.28 -14.08 0.18
N GLU A 7 11.17 -13.33 1.28
CA GLU A 7 11.15 -13.85 2.64
C GLU A 7 9.70 -14.06 3.12
N PRO A 8 9.32 -15.28 3.54
CA PRO A 8 7.99 -15.53 4.07
C PRO A 8 7.71 -14.77 5.36
N VAL A 9 6.44 -14.42 5.57
CA VAL A 9 6.02 -13.76 6.82
C VAL A 9 6.03 -14.78 7.96
N GLU A 10 6.89 -14.62 8.95
CA GLU A 10 6.93 -15.52 10.12
C GLU A 10 6.23 -14.93 11.35
N SER A 11 6.22 -13.61 11.47
CA SER A 11 5.59 -12.88 12.56
C SER A 11 5.18 -11.48 12.09
N SER A 12 4.34 -10.82 12.89
CA SER A 12 3.96 -9.43 12.68
C SER A 12 4.29 -8.64 13.93
N GLU A 13 4.87 -7.45 13.79
CA GLU A 13 5.13 -6.58 14.93
C GLU A 13 3.83 -5.98 15.48
N GLY A 14 3.86 -5.60 16.76
CA GLY A 14 2.77 -4.91 17.43
C GLY A 14 1.64 -5.84 17.92
N VAL A 15 0.48 -5.23 18.16
CA VAL A 15 -0.68 -5.88 18.79
C VAL A 15 -1.14 -7.12 18.01
N LEU A 16 -1.03 -7.08 16.68
CA LEU A 16 -1.45 -8.18 15.82
C LEU A 16 -0.65 -9.46 16.10
N GLY A 17 0.67 -9.42 16.02
CA GLY A 17 1.48 -10.62 16.31
C GLY A 17 1.48 -11.04 17.78
N MET A 18 1.26 -10.10 18.71
CA MET A 18 1.14 -10.43 20.14
C MET A 18 -0.08 -11.30 20.44
N PHE A 19 -1.22 -11.04 19.78
CA PHE A 19 -2.47 -11.77 20.02
C PHE A 19 -2.85 -12.78 18.92
N ASN A 20 -2.16 -12.77 17.78
CA ASN A 20 -2.37 -13.67 16.66
C ASN A 20 -1.00 -14.19 16.14
N PRO A 21 -0.30 -15.06 16.90
CA PRO A 21 1.06 -15.50 16.58
C PRO A 21 1.14 -16.39 15.32
N ASP A 22 0.00 -16.92 14.88
CA ASP A 22 -0.11 -17.74 13.68
C ASP A 22 -0.72 -16.98 12.48
N LEU A 23 -0.97 -15.68 12.65
CA LEU A 23 -1.45 -14.79 11.59
C LEU A 23 -2.69 -15.35 10.88
N GLU A 24 -3.64 -15.86 11.66
CA GLU A 24 -4.90 -16.43 11.20
C GLU A 24 -5.92 -15.32 10.88
N PHE A 25 -6.62 -15.45 9.76
CA PHE A 25 -7.62 -14.51 9.28
C PHE A 25 -8.84 -15.26 8.73
N PRO A 26 -10.03 -14.63 8.75
CA PRO A 26 -11.17 -15.12 7.99
C PRO A 26 -10.82 -15.17 6.49
N GLY A 27 -10.98 -16.36 5.90
CA GLY A 27 -10.94 -16.59 4.47
C GLY A 27 -12.34 -16.51 3.84
N PRO A 28 -12.47 -16.87 2.55
CA PRO A 28 -13.76 -16.96 1.90
C PRO A 28 -14.70 -17.95 2.61
N GLY A 29 -15.91 -17.50 2.95
CA GLY A 29 -16.90 -18.34 3.64
C GLY A 29 -16.52 -18.59 5.10
N GLU A 30 -16.38 -19.87 5.47
CA GLU A 30 -16.06 -20.31 6.83
C GLU A 30 -14.60 -20.77 6.99
N GLU A 31 -13.76 -20.57 5.96
CA GLU A 31 -12.36 -20.97 5.99
C GLU A 31 -11.53 -20.03 6.87
N ILE A 32 -10.57 -20.59 7.63
CA ILE A 32 -9.51 -19.82 8.29
C ILE A 32 -8.24 -19.96 7.47
N ILE A 33 -7.67 -18.83 7.06
CA ILE A 33 -6.40 -18.77 6.33
C ILE A 33 -5.29 -18.25 7.26
N SER A 34 -4.06 -18.74 7.07
CA SER A 34 -2.88 -18.19 7.73
C SER A 34 -1.97 -17.50 6.71
N ARG A 35 -1.44 -16.33 7.08
CA ARG A 35 -0.40 -15.63 6.31
C ARG A 35 1.02 -16.06 6.70
N LYS A 36 1.16 -16.84 7.78
CA LYS A 36 2.46 -17.32 8.25
C LYS A 36 3.09 -18.27 7.24
N GLY A 37 4.38 -18.12 6.98
CA GLY A 37 5.11 -18.89 5.98
C GLY A 37 4.69 -18.60 4.52
N LYS A 38 3.94 -17.52 4.26
CA LYS A 38 3.55 -17.09 2.91
C LYS A 38 4.38 -15.90 2.44
N THR A 39 4.62 -15.84 1.13
CA THR A 39 5.13 -14.66 0.43
C THR A 39 4.02 -14.00 -0.38
N LEU A 40 4.23 -12.74 -0.73
CA LEU A 40 3.38 -11.97 -1.61
C LEU A 40 3.94 -12.01 -3.03
N ASP A 41 3.08 -12.22 -4.03
CA ASP A 41 3.51 -12.08 -5.41
C ASP A 41 3.77 -10.60 -5.72
N ARG A 42 5.01 -10.29 -6.12
CA ARG A 42 5.44 -8.92 -6.39
C ARG A 42 4.66 -8.28 -7.54
N LYS A 43 4.42 -9.02 -8.63
CA LYS A 43 3.78 -8.47 -9.83
C LYS A 43 2.32 -8.17 -9.58
N GLU A 44 1.62 -9.07 -8.88
CA GLU A 44 0.22 -8.84 -8.51
C GLU A 44 0.08 -7.71 -7.49
N PHE A 45 1.04 -7.57 -6.58
CA PHE A 45 1.07 -6.43 -5.67
C PHE A 45 1.32 -5.10 -6.40
N GLU A 46 2.28 -5.04 -7.30
CA GLU A 46 2.58 -3.84 -8.11
C GLU A 46 1.37 -3.46 -8.98
N ARG A 47 0.72 -4.44 -9.63
CA ARG A 47 -0.53 -4.22 -10.38
C ARG A 47 -1.65 -3.60 -9.51
N MET A 48 -1.82 -4.12 -8.29
CA MET A 48 -2.82 -3.60 -7.34
C MET A 48 -2.48 -2.17 -6.90
N LEU A 49 -1.19 -1.83 -6.72
CA LEU A 49 -0.78 -0.45 -6.44
C LEU A 49 -1.05 0.49 -7.61
N ASP A 50 -0.79 0.06 -8.85
CA ASP A 50 -1.08 0.85 -10.04
C ASP A 50 -2.58 1.20 -10.10
N GLU A 51 -3.45 0.20 -9.95
CA GLU A 51 -4.92 0.39 -9.89
C GLU A 51 -5.32 1.33 -8.74
N PHE A 52 -4.70 1.19 -7.58
CA PHE A 52 -4.96 2.06 -6.44
C PHE A 52 -4.58 3.51 -6.73
N TYR A 53 -3.41 3.76 -7.33
CA TYR A 53 -2.95 5.09 -7.69
C TYR A 53 -3.84 5.73 -8.75
N GLU A 54 -4.21 4.98 -9.78
CA GLU A 54 -5.16 5.45 -10.80
C GLU A 54 -6.49 5.89 -10.20
N LEU A 55 -7.10 5.05 -9.35
CA LEU A 55 -8.38 5.35 -8.70
C LEU A 55 -8.31 6.58 -7.78
N ARG A 56 -7.14 6.85 -7.19
CA ARG A 56 -6.90 8.02 -6.36
C ARG A 56 -6.56 9.28 -7.16
N GLY A 57 -6.31 9.17 -8.47
CA GLY A 57 -5.82 10.26 -9.30
C GLY A 57 -4.35 10.59 -9.02
N TRP A 58 -3.56 9.58 -8.67
CA TRP A 58 -2.13 9.69 -8.42
C TRP A 58 -1.36 9.27 -9.68
N ASP A 59 -0.08 9.58 -9.71
CA ASP A 59 0.83 9.16 -10.77
C ASP A 59 1.33 7.74 -10.48
N VAL A 60 1.11 6.82 -11.42
CA VAL A 60 1.41 5.40 -11.24
C VAL A 60 2.92 5.15 -11.12
N GLU A 61 3.74 5.86 -11.90
CA GLU A 61 5.19 5.66 -11.92
C GLU A 61 5.85 6.08 -10.61
N THR A 62 5.35 7.15 -9.99
CA THR A 62 5.97 7.74 -8.79
C THR A 62 5.22 7.44 -7.49
N GLY A 63 3.95 7.05 -7.58
CA GLY A 63 3.04 6.94 -6.43
C GLY A 63 2.69 8.28 -5.78
N LEU A 64 3.03 9.42 -6.41
CA LEU A 64 2.75 10.75 -5.89
C LEU A 64 1.36 11.23 -6.31
N GLN A 65 0.76 12.09 -5.49
CA GLN A 65 -0.48 12.76 -5.87
C GLN A 65 -0.24 13.66 -7.09
N LYS A 66 -1.23 13.79 -7.97
CA LYS A 66 -1.21 14.81 -9.03
C LYS A 66 -1.67 16.16 -8.48
N LYS A 67 -1.17 17.27 -9.05
CA LYS A 67 -1.62 18.63 -8.72
C LYS A 67 -3.13 18.80 -8.81
N GLU A 68 -3.72 18.37 -9.91
CA GLU A 68 -5.18 18.35 -10.11
C GLU A 68 -5.93 17.65 -8.97
N THR A 69 -5.38 16.54 -8.45
CA THR A 69 -6.00 15.78 -7.36
C THR A 69 -6.01 16.57 -6.06
N LEU A 70 -4.92 17.27 -5.72
CA LEU A 70 -4.89 18.11 -4.53
C LEU A 70 -5.83 19.32 -4.67
N GLU A 71 -5.85 19.96 -5.84
CA GLU A 71 -6.75 21.08 -6.11
C GLU A 71 -8.24 20.67 -6.00
N ARG A 72 -8.61 19.52 -6.56
CA ARG A 72 -9.98 18.96 -6.45
C ARG A 72 -10.38 18.66 -5.00
N LEU A 73 -9.42 18.33 -4.15
CA LEU A 73 -9.64 18.07 -2.72
C LEU A 73 -9.62 19.35 -1.86
N GLY A 74 -9.43 20.53 -2.48
CA GLY A 74 -9.38 21.81 -1.77
C GLY A 74 -8.05 22.08 -1.06
N LEU A 75 -6.97 21.42 -1.49
CA LEU A 75 -5.61 21.53 -0.93
C LEU A 75 -4.68 22.36 -1.83
N SER A 76 -5.24 23.35 -2.53
CA SER A 76 -4.45 24.19 -3.46
C SER A 76 -3.40 25.05 -2.75
N ASP A 77 -3.60 25.35 -1.47
CA ASP A 77 -2.73 26.18 -0.64
C ASP A 77 -1.38 25.53 -0.34
N ILE A 78 -1.29 24.20 -0.37
CA ILE A 78 -0.04 23.46 -0.12
C ILE A 78 0.67 23.01 -1.40
N CYS A 79 0.05 23.18 -2.58
CA CYS A 79 0.58 22.65 -3.84
C CYS A 79 1.96 23.22 -4.15
N GLU A 80 2.20 24.52 -3.89
CA GLU A 80 3.49 25.15 -4.19
C GLU A 80 4.62 24.62 -3.31
N GLU A 81 4.41 24.47 -2.00
CA GLU A 81 5.42 23.92 -1.09
C GLU A 81 5.73 22.47 -1.43
N VAL A 82 4.70 21.66 -1.65
CA VAL A 82 4.85 20.23 -1.97
C VAL A 82 5.55 20.03 -3.32
N GLU A 83 5.27 20.90 -4.31
CA GLU A 83 5.96 20.92 -5.60
C GLU A 83 7.45 21.27 -5.45
N LYS A 84 7.79 22.28 -4.65
CA LYS A 84 9.19 22.62 -4.34
C LYS A 84 9.95 21.48 -3.68
N LEU A 85 9.26 20.63 -2.91
CA LEU A 85 9.82 19.45 -2.27
C LEU A 85 9.86 18.21 -3.19
N GLY A 86 9.29 18.28 -4.39
CA GLY A 86 9.21 17.15 -5.31
C GLY A 86 8.26 16.04 -4.85
N LEU A 87 7.25 16.39 -4.03
CA LEU A 87 6.30 15.44 -3.41
C LEU A 87 4.94 15.41 -4.11
N ILE A 88 4.83 16.00 -5.30
CA ILE A 88 3.64 16.00 -6.15
C ILE A 88 4.06 15.89 -7.60
N LYS A 89 3.23 15.24 -8.41
CA LYS A 89 3.38 15.21 -9.87
C LYS A 89 2.61 16.40 -10.47
N SER A 90 3.32 17.28 -11.15
CA SER A 90 2.74 18.42 -11.89
C SER A 90 2.00 18.01 -13.15
#